data_AF-A0A945L1W1-F1
#
_entry.id   AF-A0A945L1W1-F1
#
_cell.length_a   1.000
_cell.length_b   1.000
_cell.length_c   1.000
_cell.angle_alpha   90.00
_cell.angle_beta   90.00
_cell.angle_gamma   90.00
#
_symmetry.space_group_name_H-M   'P 1'
#
loop_
_entity.id
_entity.type
_entity.pdbx_description
1 polymer ?
#
loop_
_entity_poly.entity_id
_entity_poly.type
_entity_poly.pdbx_seq_one_letter_code
_entity_poly.pdbx_strand_id
1 'polypeptide(L)'
;MKKLAYYLFPKYYQKTLLLRSNLSPALRNYLLKPLINKKMLIKDIEFLVLDFETTGLNPAKEKIISMGYTVIKDMHLLAASSQHLLINPEQSLTEENVSIHQLTDDDLSQGIGLNDAMDKLFSEMNNRVVIAHFDNIEKRFINCACQKLYKINCLPMRMLDTLKIENRKMMNTKGYIQPESLRLFSLREKYNLPRYKAHNAMQDAISTAELFLAQVSHMGDANTIELKDLI
;
A
#
# COMPACT_ATOMS: atom_id res chain seq x y z
N MET A 1 -24.10 5.71 -7.45
CA MET A 1 -24.23 6.72 -6.37
C MET A 1 -23.16 6.62 -5.26
N LYS A 2 -22.93 5.47 -4.60
CA LYS A 2 -21.99 5.39 -3.44
C LYS A 2 -20.52 5.73 -3.75
N LYS A 3 -20.01 5.37 -4.94
CA LYS A 3 -18.62 5.67 -5.37
C LYS A 3 -18.38 7.18 -5.52
N LEU A 4 -19.38 7.93 -5.98
CA LEU A 4 -19.30 9.39 -6.17
C LEU A 4 -19.27 10.14 -4.81
N ALA A 5 -20.05 9.66 -3.84
CA ALA A 5 -20.08 10.24 -2.48
C ALA A 5 -18.72 10.11 -1.74
N TYR A 6 -17.95 9.05 -1.99
CA TYR A 6 -16.59 8.92 -1.47
C TYR A 6 -15.66 10.05 -1.94
N TYR A 7 -15.64 10.31 -3.25
CA TYR A 7 -14.73 11.31 -3.83
C TYR A 7 -15.11 12.73 -3.45
N LEU A 8 -16.41 13.01 -3.34
CA LEU A 8 -16.90 14.36 -3.03
C LEU A 8 -16.92 14.65 -1.52
N PHE A 9 -17.22 13.65 -0.68
CA PHE A 9 -17.44 13.83 0.75
C PHE A 9 -16.88 12.65 1.60
N PRO A 10 -15.55 12.48 1.68
CA PRO A 10 -14.95 11.34 2.38
C PRO A 10 -15.33 11.25 3.86
N LYS A 11 -15.42 12.39 4.56
CA LYS A 11 -15.86 12.45 5.97
C LYS A 11 -17.30 11.96 6.15
N TYR A 12 -18.20 12.37 5.27
CA TYR A 12 -19.60 11.93 5.31
C TYR A 12 -19.67 10.42 5.04
N TYR A 13 -18.93 9.95 4.05
CA TYR A 13 -18.91 8.54 3.70
C TYR A 13 -18.35 7.66 4.84
N GLN A 14 -17.25 8.06 5.51
CA GLN A 14 -16.74 7.39 6.71
C GLN A 14 -17.83 7.24 7.79
N LYS A 15 -18.59 8.32 8.07
CA LYS A 15 -19.72 8.28 9.02
C LYS A 15 -20.78 7.25 8.60
N THR A 16 -21.10 7.16 7.31
CA THR A 16 -22.07 6.14 6.83
C THR A 16 -21.56 4.71 7.00
N LEU A 17 -20.25 4.48 6.87
CA LEU A 17 -19.66 3.15 7.06
C LEU A 17 -19.69 2.72 8.52
N LEU A 18 -19.47 3.64 9.46
CA LEU A 18 -19.49 3.37 10.90
C LEU A 18 -20.84 2.86 11.44
N LEU A 19 -21.94 3.10 10.72
CA LEU A 19 -23.28 2.59 11.04
C LEU A 19 -23.42 1.09 10.81
N ARG A 20 -22.45 0.43 10.16
CA ARG A 20 -22.48 -1.02 9.94
C ARG A 20 -22.20 -1.76 11.24
N SER A 21 -22.96 -2.82 11.49
CA SER A 21 -22.84 -3.67 12.67
C SER A 21 -21.70 -4.69 12.57
N ASN A 22 -21.34 -5.11 11.36
CA ASN A 22 -20.37 -6.20 11.10
C ASN A 22 -18.91 -5.72 10.94
N LEU A 23 -18.56 -4.52 11.38
CA LEU A 23 -17.17 -4.03 11.32
C LEU A 23 -16.33 -4.73 12.39
N SER A 24 -15.12 -5.18 12.04
CA SER A 24 -14.14 -5.59 13.02
C SER A 24 -13.73 -4.40 13.91
N PRO A 25 -13.22 -4.65 15.13
CA PRO A 25 -12.69 -3.58 15.99
C PRO A 25 -11.60 -2.75 15.32
N ALA A 26 -10.70 -3.39 14.58
CA ALA A 26 -9.61 -2.72 13.87
C ALA A 26 -10.14 -1.78 12.77
N LEU A 27 -11.06 -2.26 11.93
CA LEU A 27 -11.67 -1.44 10.89
C LEU A 27 -12.50 -0.29 11.48
N ARG A 28 -13.24 -0.55 12.57
CA ARG A 28 -14.00 0.50 13.26
C ARG A 28 -13.06 1.59 13.79
N ASN A 29 -11.96 1.21 14.43
CA ASN A 29 -10.96 2.17 14.92
C ASN A 29 -10.38 3.01 13.77
N TYR A 30 -10.04 2.38 12.65
CA TYR A 30 -9.57 3.06 11.44
C TYR A 30 -10.58 4.07 10.90
N LEU A 31 -11.85 3.68 10.78
CA LEU A 31 -12.89 4.56 10.25
C LEU A 31 -13.25 5.72 11.19
N LEU A 32 -12.99 5.60 12.50
CA LEU A 32 -13.20 6.69 13.47
C LEU A 32 -12.16 7.81 13.32
N LYS A 33 -10.98 7.53 12.77
CA LYS A 33 -9.94 8.54 12.57
C LYS A 33 -10.19 9.33 11.28
N PRO A 34 -9.98 10.66 11.29
CA PRO A 34 -10.03 11.44 10.07
C PRO A 34 -8.88 11.05 9.14
N LEU A 35 -9.12 11.02 7.83
CA LEU A 35 -8.03 10.87 6.86
C LEU A 35 -7.06 12.05 6.99
N ILE A 36 -5.75 11.75 6.88
CA ILE A 36 -4.68 12.76 6.89
C ILE A 36 -5.00 13.89 5.91
N ASN A 37 -4.83 15.12 6.38
CA ASN A 37 -5.08 16.33 5.62
C ASN A 37 -3.96 16.51 4.58
N LYS A 38 -4.34 16.74 3.32
CA LYS A 38 -3.37 16.92 2.23
C LYS A 38 -2.46 18.15 2.42
N LYS A 39 -2.86 19.12 3.24
CA LYS A 39 -2.05 20.32 3.55
C LYS A 39 -1.03 20.13 4.69
N MET A 40 -0.98 18.94 5.30
CA MET A 40 0.04 18.65 6.30
C MET A 40 1.40 18.48 5.63
N LEU A 41 2.45 18.92 6.31
CA LEU A 41 3.82 18.67 5.89
C LEU A 41 4.16 17.19 6.05
N ILE A 42 4.92 16.64 5.11
CA ILE A 42 5.25 15.21 5.13
C ILE A 42 6.09 14.80 6.34
N LYS A 43 6.89 15.72 6.90
CA LYS A 43 7.65 15.48 8.13
C LYS A 43 6.76 15.16 9.35
N ASP A 44 5.52 15.66 9.34
CA ASP A 44 4.56 15.52 10.44
C ASP A 44 3.58 14.36 10.20
N ILE A 45 3.86 13.51 9.22
CA ILE A 45 3.04 12.37 8.81
C ILE A 45 3.84 11.07 9.01
N GLU A 46 3.20 10.09 9.65
CA GLU A 46 3.67 8.71 9.58
C GLU A 46 3.13 8.02 8.32
N PHE A 47 3.98 7.23 7.68
CA PHE A 47 3.62 6.47 6.47
C PHE A 47 3.70 4.98 6.74
N LEU A 48 2.73 4.24 6.21
CA LEU A 48 2.79 2.79 6.12
C LEU A 48 3.11 2.43 4.68
N VAL A 49 4.30 1.90 4.43
CA VAL A 49 4.67 1.40 3.10
C VAL A 49 4.22 -0.05 3.01
N LEU A 50 3.45 -0.37 1.97
CA LEU A 50 2.75 -1.63 1.80
C LEU A 50 3.06 -2.22 0.43
N ASP A 51 3.23 -3.53 0.42
CA ASP A 51 3.31 -4.35 -0.79
C ASP A 51 2.56 -5.67 -0.59
N PHE A 52 1.98 -6.19 -1.67
CA PHE A 52 1.28 -7.48 -1.70
C PHE A 52 1.87 -8.40 -2.76
N GLU A 53 2.13 -9.65 -2.39
CA GLU A 53 2.18 -10.72 -3.38
C GLU A 53 0.78 -11.31 -3.56
N THR A 54 0.43 -11.58 -4.82
CA THR A 54 -0.92 -12.03 -5.19
C THR A 54 -0.85 -13.12 -6.23
N THR A 55 -1.88 -13.97 -6.32
CA THR A 55 -1.91 -15.01 -7.35
C THR A 55 -2.07 -14.46 -8.78
N GLY A 56 -2.38 -13.16 -8.92
CA GLY A 56 -2.46 -12.44 -10.18
C GLY A 56 -3.08 -11.05 -10.01
N LEU A 57 -3.31 -10.32 -11.10
CA LEU A 57 -3.66 -8.89 -11.04
C LEU A 57 -5.16 -8.58 -10.92
N ASN A 58 -6.04 -9.60 -10.94
CA ASN A 58 -7.49 -9.40 -10.87
C ASN A 58 -8.06 -9.79 -9.49
N PRO A 59 -8.29 -8.84 -8.58
CA PRO A 59 -8.71 -9.15 -7.21
C PRO A 59 -10.10 -9.79 -7.11
N ALA A 60 -10.92 -9.76 -8.17
CA ALA A 60 -12.18 -10.49 -8.18
C ALA A 60 -12.01 -12.01 -8.30
N LYS A 61 -10.85 -12.46 -8.80
CA LYS A 61 -10.52 -13.88 -9.04
C LYS A 61 -9.35 -14.33 -8.17
N GLU A 62 -8.35 -13.45 -8.04
CA GLU A 62 -7.06 -13.71 -7.43
C GLU A 62 -7.05 -13.45 -5.92
N LYS A 63 -6.08 -14.04 -5.23
CA LYS A 63 -5.91 -13.95 -3.77
C LYS A 63 -4.66 -13.17 -3.42
N ILE A 64 -4.70 -12.54 -2.24
CA ILE A 64 -3.48 -12.05 -1.58
C ILE A 64 -2.85 -13.27 -0.90
N ILE A 65 -1.57 -13.49 -1.15
CA ILE A 65 -0.83 -14.64 -0.61
C ILE A 65 0.27 -14.21 0.37
N SER A 66 0.75 -12.97 0.25
CA SER A 66 1.53 -12.35 1.30
C SER A 66 1.31 -10.84 1.36
N MET A 67 1.60 -10.29 2.53
CA MET A 67 1.58 -8.86 2.80
C MET A 67 2.87 -8.47 3.51
N GLY A 68 3.57 -7.50 2.94
CA GLY A 68 4.74 -6.91 3.53
C GLY A 68 4.50 -5.44 3.82
N TYR A 69 4.96 -4.97 4.97
CA TYR A 69 4.88 -3.56 5.27
C TYR A 69 6.01 -3.10 6.16
N THR A 70 6.27 -1.80 6.15
CA THR A 70 7.19 -1.11 7.04
C THR A 70 6.72 0.33 7.27
N VAL A 71 7.16 0.96 8.36
CA VAL A 71 6.75 2.31 8.74
C VAL A 71 7.87 3.31 8.47
N ILE A 72 7.49 4.46 7.91
CA ILE A 72 8.34 5.66 7.90
C ILE A 72 7.77 6.64 8.92
N LYS A 73 8.66 7.15 9.77
CA LYS A 73 8.34 8.14 10.79
C LYS A 73 9.45 9.17 10.85
N ASP A 74 9.09 10.45 11.00
CA ASP A 74 10.04 11.56 11.04
C ASP A 74 11.00 11.53 9.84
N MET A 75 10.50 11.11 8.67
CA MET A 75 11.28 10.89 7.43
C MET A 75 12.41 9.84 7.54
N HIS A 76 12.31 8.91 8.48
CA HIS A 76 13.22 7.77 8.63
C HIS A 76 12.47 6.45 8.51
N LEU A 77 13.10 5.46 7.86
CA LEU A 77 12.62 4.09 7.82
C LEU A 77 12.79 3.45 9.21
N LEU A 78 11.69 2.99 9.81
CA LEU A 78 11.71 2.23 11.04
C LEU A 78 11.84 0.74 10.75
N ALA A 79 13.05 0.26 10.44
CA ALA A 79 13.28 -1.13 10.03
C ALA A 79 12.68 -2.17 11.00
N ALA A 80 12.69 -1.92 12.31
CA ALA A 80 12.10 -2.79 13.33
C ALA A 80 10.57 -2.96 13.23
N SER A 81 9.88 -2.07 12.52
CA SER A 81 8.44 -2.17 12.23
C SER A 81 8.12 -3.06 11.02
N SER A 82 9.15 -3.54 10.31
CA SER A 82 8.94 -4.32 9.10
C SER A 82 8.33 -5.67 9.45
N GLN A 83 7.33 -6.07 8.69
CA GLN A 83 6.61 -7.33 8.88
C GLN A 83 6.40 -8.02 7.55
N HIS A 84 6.42 -9.35 7.58
CA HIS A 84 6.03 -10.22 6.48
C HIS A 84 4.96 -11.18 6.97
N LEU A 85 3.79 -11.15 6.36
CA LEU A 85 2.67 -12.01 6.70
C LEU A 85 2.34 -12.88 5.50
N LEU A 86 2.35 -14.20 5.70
CA LEU A 86 1.79 -15.16 4.76
C LEU A 86 0.29 -15.26 4.99
N ILE A 87 -0.47 -15.32 3.91
CA ILE A 87 -1.94 -15.34 3.93
C ILE A 87 -2.38 -16.62 3.22
N ASN A 88 -3.14 -17.44 3.94
CA ASN A 88 -3.66 -18.68 3.37
C ASN A 88 -4.77 -18.35 2.34
N PRO A 89 -4.59 -18.67 1.05
CA PRO A 89 -5.56 -18.37 0.00
C PRO A 89 -6.79 -19.30 0.01
N GLU A 90 -6.81 -20.33 0.86
CA GLU A 90 -7.80 -21.42 0.90
C GLU A 90 -7.92 -22.18 -0.45
N GLN A 91 -6.83 -22.18 -1.24
CA GLN A 91 -6.75 -22.77 -2.58
C GLN A 91 -5.29 -23.09 -2.92
N SER A 92 -5.03 -24.16 -3.68
CA SER A 92 -3.70 -24.45 -4.22
C SER A 92 -3.22 -23.38 -5.20
N LEU A 93 -1.91 -23.09 -5.16
CA LEU A 93 -1.24 -22.20 -6.09
C LEU A 93 -1.04 -22.83 -7.47
N THR A 94 -0.81 -21.98 -8.47
CA THR A 94 -0.28 -22.43 -9.76
C THR A 94 1.25 -22.49 -9.73
N GLU A 95 1.86 -23.32 -10.58
CA GLU A 95 3.33 -23.39 -10.70
C GLU A 95 3.98 -22.03 -10.99
N GLU A 96 3.30 -21.17 -11.75
CA GLU A 96 3.74 -19.81 -12.06
C GLU A 96 3.85 -18.95 -10.79
N ASN A 97 2.88 -19.05 -9.87
CA ASN A 97 2.92 -18.30 -8.61
C ASN A 97 4.09 -18.72 -7.72
N VAL A 98 4.36 -20.03 -7.64
CA VAL A 98 5.49 -20.56 -6.85
C VAL A 98 6.81 -20.09 -7.44
N SER A 99 6.95 -20.08 -8.76
CA SER A 99 8.16 -19.62 -9.45
C SER A 99 8.46 -18.14 -9.21
N ILE A 100 7.42 -17.28 -9.23
CA ILE A 100 7.58 -15.83 -9.05
C ILE A 100 7.88 -15.48 -7.60
N HIS A 101 7.04 -15.92 -6.67
CA HIS A 101 7.07 -15.45 -5.27
C HIS A 101 7.89 -16.36 -4.35
N GLN A 102 8.28 -17.55 -4.82
CA GLN A 102 9.01 -18.55 -4.06
C GLN A 102 8.31 -18.96 -2.75
N LEU A 103 6.98 -18.84 -2.74
CA LEU A 103 6.09 -19.32 -1.69
C LEU A 103 5.47 -20.62 -2.15
N THR A 104 5.63 -21.67 -1.35
CA THR A 104 5.04 -22.99 -1.61
C THR A 104 3.63 -23.08 -1.03
N ASP A 105 2.86 -24.08 -1.48
CA ASP A 105 1.56 -24.39 -0.87
C ASP A 105 1.70 -24.70 0.63
N ASP A 106 2.79 -25.37 1.03
CA ASP A 106 3.07 -25.69 2.44
C ASP A 106 3.31 -24.41 3.27
N ASP A 107 4.07 -23.44 2.74
CA ASP A 107 4.29 -22.15 3.41
C ASP A 107 2.96 -21.40 3.62
N LEU A 108 2.12 -21.35 2.58
CA LEU A 108 0.85 -20.64 2.63
C LEU A 108 -0.21 -21.35 3.48
N SER A 109 -0.13 -22.68 3.61
CA SER A 109 -1.02 -23.45 4.50
C SER A 109 -0.89 -23.00 5.97
N GLN A 110 0.30 -22.53 6.36
CA GLN A 110 0.61 -22.00 7.69
C GLN A 110 0.33 -20.50 7.82
N GLY A 111 -0.07 -19.85 6.73
CA GLY A 111 -0.45 -18.44 6.71
C GLY A 111 -1.72 -18.15 7.52
N ILE A 112 -1.89 -16.89 7.91
CA ILE A 112 -3.11 -16.45 8.59
C ILE A 112 -4.27 -16.30 7.60
N GLY A 113 -5.51 -16.33 8.11
CA GLY A 113 -6.69 -16.08 7.28
C GLY A 113 -6.76 -14.64 6.79
N LEU A 114 -7.45 -14.43 5.66
CA LEU A 114 -7.63 -13.08 5.09
C LEU A 114 -8.24 -12.08 6.08
N ASN A 115 -9.16 -12.51 6.95
CA ASN A 115 -9.78 -11.63 7.94
C ASN A 115 -8.74 -11.08 8.94
N ASP A 116 -7.88 -11.94 9.47
CA ASP A 116 -6.84 -11.56 10.43
C ASP A 116 -5.77 -10.69 9.79
N ALA A 117 -5.41 -10.98 8.53
CA ALA A 117 -4.50 -10.14 7.75
C ALA A 117 -5.07 -8.73 7.55
N MET A 118 -6.35 -8.61 7.17
CA MET A 118 -7.00 -7.31 7.03
C MET A 118 -7.11 -6.56 8.36
N ASP A 119 -7.38 -7.24 9.47
CA ASP A 119 -7.42 -6.60 10.80
C ASP A 119 -6.05 -6.07 11.25
N LYS A 120 -4.97 -6.81 10.96
CA LYS A 120 -3.60 -6.31 11.14
C LYS A 120 -3.35 -5.08 10.26
N LEU A 121 -3.73 -5.14 8.99
CA LEU A 121 -3.55 -4.02 8.07
C LEU A 121 -4.31 -2.77 8.53
N PHE A 122 -5.59 -2.88 8.92
CA PHE A 122 -6.36 -1.72 9.42
C PHE A 122 -5.75 -1.12 10.68
N SER A 123 -5.16 -1.97 11.53
CA SER A 123 -4.46 -1.52 12.73
C SER A 123 -3.25 -0.66 12.35
N GLU A 124 -2.45 -1.09 11.37
CA GLU A 124 -1.27 -0.37 10.90
C GLU A 124 -1.60 0.86 10.04
N MET A 125 -2.74 0.89 9.35
CA MET A 125 -3.17 2.05 8.56
C MET A 125 -3.64 3.23 9.42
N ASN A 126 -3.88 3.04 10.72
CA ASN A 126 -4.40 4.08 11.62
C ASN A 126 -3.50 5.31 11.65
N ASN A 127 -4.09 6.49 11.38
CA ASN A 127 -3.39 7.78 11.36
C ASN A 127 -2.17 7.83 10.42
N ARG A 128 -2.10 6.95 9.41
CA ARG A 128 -0.99 6.92 8.44
C ARG A 128 -1.46 7.17 7.02
N VAL A 129 -0.54 7.61 6.18
CA VAL A 129 -0.69 7.58 4.72
C VAL A 129 -0.10 6.26 4.21
N VAL A 130 -0.83 5.54 3.37
CA VAL A 130 -0.33 4.29 2.78
C VAL A 130 0.49 4.62 1.55
N ILE A 131 1.71 4.09 1.47
CA ILE A 131 2.58 4.19 0.31
C ILE A 131 2.63 2.83 -0.38
N ALA A 132 2.57 2.82 -1.69
CA ALA A 132 2.87 1.65 -2.51
C ALA A 132 3.62 2.08 -3.79
N HIS A 133 4.21 1.12 -4.49
CA HIS A 133 4.76 1.33 -5.82
C HIS A 133 3.78 0.79 -6.86
N PHE A 134 2.99 1.67 -7.46
CA PHE A 134 1.76 1.35 -8.23
C PHE A 134 0.55 0.96 -7.35
N ASP A 135 0.06 1.93 -6.57
CA ASP A 135 -0.99 1.80 -5.54
C ASP A 135 -2.31 1.16 -5.97
N ASN A 136 -2.54 1.01 -7.27
CA ASN A 136 -3.76 0.48 -7.83
C ASN A 136 -3.92 -1.01 -7.51
N ILE A 137 -2.83 -1.76 -7.34
CA ILE A 137 -2.89 -3.18 -6.96
C ILE A 137 -3.43 -3.27 -5.53
N GLU A 138 -2.72 -2.72 -4.56
CA GLU A 138 -3.04 -2.81 -3.12
C GLU A 138 -4.44 -2.26 -2.88
N LYS A 139 -4.75 -1.10 -3.47
CA LYS A 139 -6.07 -0.48 -3.35
C LYS A 139 -7.19 -1.37 -3.83
N ARG A 140 -7.03 -2.05 -4.97
CA ARG A 140 -8.10 -2.90 -5.51
C ARG A 140 -8.25 -4.17 -4.69
N PHE A 141 -7.16 -4.76 -4.21
CA PHE A 141 -7.19 -5.93 -3.32
C PHE A 141 -7.81 -5.61 -1.96
N ILE A 142 -7.41 -4.50 -1.31
CA ILE A 142 -8.01 -4.03 -0.05
C ILE A 142 -9.52 -3.81 -0.21
N ASN A 143 -9.94 -3.14 -1.29
CA ASN A 143 -11.36 -2.91 -1.54
C ASN A 143 -12.13 -4.20 -1.81
N CYS A 144 -11.53 -5.18 -2.50
CA CYS A 144 -12.16 -6.48 -2.71
C CYS A 144 -12.31 -7.25 -1.40
N ALA A 145 -11.28 -7.29 -0.56
CA ALA A 145 -11.35 -7.88 0.77
C ALA A 145 -12.41 -7.20 1.63
N CYS A 146 -12.47 -5.86 1.63
CA CYS A 146 -13.50 -5.09 2.33
C CYS A 146 -14.92 -5.37 1.81
N GLN A 147 -15.07 -5.62 0.50
CA GLN A 147 -16.34 -5.98 -0.08
C GLN A 147 -16.75 -7.40 0.32
N LYS A 148 -15.81 -8.36 0.35
CA LYS A 148 -16.06 -9.75 0.79
C LYS A 148 -16.50 -9.77 2.26
N LEU A 149 -15.70 -9.17 3.14
CA LEU A 149 -15.84 -9.22 4.60
C LEU A 149 -16.94 -8.28 5.14
N TYR A 150 -17.01 -7.04 4.64
CA TYR A 150 -17.82 -5.98 5.26
C TYR A 150 -18.88 -5.38 4.32
N LYS A 151 -18.97 -5.85 3.07
CA LYS A 151 -19.84 -5.28 2.01
C LYS A 151 -19.55 -3.79 1.75
N ILE A 152 -18.28 -3.40 1.86
CA ILE A 152 -17.76 -2.05 1.59
C ILE A 152 -17.03 -2.05 0.25
N ASN A 153 -17.62 -1.39 -0.75
CA ASN A 153 -17.04 -1.32 -2.09
C ASN A 153 -15.80 -0.44 -2.20
N CYS A 154 -15.68 0.56 -1.32
CA CYS A 154 -14.58 1.50 -1.33
C CYS A 154 -14.24 1.88 0.10
N LEU A 155 -13.08 1.45 0.58
CA LEU A 155 -12.54 1.89 1.85
C LEU A 155 -11.94 3.30 1.67
N PRO A 156 -12.30 4.27 2.52
CA PRO A 156 -11.64 5.57 2.49
C PRO A 156 -10.18 5.42 2.91
N MET A 157 -9.25 5.77 2.02
CA MET A 157 -7.80 5.64 2.25
C MET A 157 -7.05 6.85 1.70
N ARG A 158 -6.01 7.28 2.40
CA ARG A 158 -5.03 8.23 1.89
C ARG A 158 -3.84 7.42 1.38
N MET A 159 -3.69 7.36 0.06
CA MET A 159 -2.61 6.61 -0.59
C MET A 159 -1.69 7.54 -1.38
N LEU A 160 -0.42 7.17 -1.45
CA LEU A 160 0.64 7.81 -2.22
C LEU A 160 1.34 6.73 -3.05
N ASP A 161 1.70 7.08 -4.27
CA ASP A 161 2.25 6.16 -5.25
C ASP A 161 3.63 6.65 -5.72
N THR A 162 4.69 5.91 -5.36
CA THR A 162 6.07 6.28 -5.71
C THR A 162 6.32 6.23 -7.21
N LEU A 163 5.58 5.39 -7.95
CA LEU A 163 5.63 5.36 -9.41
C LEU A 163 5.06 6.66 -9.99
N LYS A 164 3.93 7.16 -9.46
CA LYS A 164 3.35 8.43 -9.91
C LYS A 164 4.23 9.62 -9.59
N ILE A 165 4.91 9.61 -8.44
CA ILE A 165 5.88 10.64 -8.09
C ILE A 165 6.95 10.74 -9.18
N GLU A 166 7.58 9.61 -9.53
CA GLU A 166 8.62 9.61 -10.55
C GLU A 166 8.07 9.96 -11.93
N ASN A 167 6.91 9.41 -12.29
CA ASN A 167 6.29 9.66 -13.57
C ASN A 167 6.03 11.16 -13.78
N ARG A 168 5.48 11.86 -12.78
CA ARG A 168 5.28 13.33 -12.84
C ARG A 168 6.62 14.07 -13.04
N LYS A 169 7.64 13.72 -12.27
CA LYS A 169 8.99 14.31 -12.38
C LYS A 169 9.58 14.11 -13.78
N MET A 170 9.46 12.90 -14.35
CA MET A 170 9.99 12.59 -15.67
C MET A 170 9.17 13.22 -16.80
N MET A 171 7.85 13.31 -16.68
CA MET A 171 7.01 13.97 -17.70
C MET A 171 7.35 15.45 -17.82
N ASN A 172 7.61 16.12 -16.69
CA ASN A 172 8.01 17.53 -16.65
C ASN A 172 9.39 17.79 -17.26
N THR A 173 10.24 16.77 -17.41
CA THR A 173 11.64 16.92 -17.85
C THR A 173 11.95 16.30 -19.21
N LYS A 174 11.30 15.19 -19.58
CA LYS A 174 11.67 14.36 -20.74
C LYS A 174 10.55 14.14 -21.76
N GLY A 175 9.29 14.47 -21.45
CA GLY A 175 8.14 14.34 -22.36
C GLY A 175 7.68 12.90 -22.67
N TYR A 176 8.58 11.92 -22.77
CA TYR A 176 8.27 10.50 -22.96
C TYR A 176 8.97 9.62 -21.93
N ILE A 177 8.28 8.57 -21.47
CA ILE A 177 8.75 7.66 -20.43
C ILE A 177 8.44 6.23 -20.85
N GLN A 178 9.48 5.39 -20.85
CA GLN A 178 9.31 3.94 -21.03
C GLN A 178 8.76 3.33 -19.73
N PRO A 179 7.66 2.57 -19.76
CA PRO A 179 7.06 1.97 -18.56
C PRO A 179 8.05 1.15 -17.72
N GLU A 180 8.98 0.44 -18.37
CA GLU A 180 10.01 -0.39 -17.72
C GLU A 180 10.95 0.44 -16.84
N SER A 181 11.19 1.70 -17.21
CA SER A 181 12.03 2.62 -16.43
C SER A 181 11.38 3.06 -15.13
N LEU A 182 10.06 2.86 -14.98
CA LEU A 182 9.30 3.22 -13.79
C LEU A 182 9.13 2.07 -12.81
N ARG A 183 9.57 0.84 -13.15
CA ARG A 183 9.52 -0.29 -12.23
C ARG A 183 10.40 -0.02 -11.00
N LEU A 184 10.00 -0.54 -9.85
CA LEU A 184 10.65 -0.32 -8.55
C LEU A 184 12.17 -0.47 -8.63
N PHE A 185 12.63 -1.62 -9.12
CA PHE A 185 14.06 -1.93 -9.21
C PHE A 185 14.82 -1.04 -10.20
N SER A 186 14.21 -0.69 -11.33
CA SER A 186 14.79 0.27 -12.30
C SER A 186 14.97 1.65 -11.66
N LEU A 187 14.00 2.10 -10.87
CA LEU A 187 14.09 3.37 -10.17
C LEU A 187 15.12 3.32 -9.04
N ARG A 188 15.16 2.24 -8.27
CA ARG A 188 16.17 2.08 -7.21
C ARG A 188 17.58 2.18 -7.76
N GLU A 189 17.85 1.55 -8.90
CA GLU A 189 19.13 1.68 -9.59
C GLU A 189 19.42 3.14 -9.99
N LYS A 190 18.43 3.84 -10.56
CA LYS A 190 18.55 5.27 -10.92
C LYS A 190 18.87 6.18 -9.71
N TYR A 191 18.37 5.81 -8.53
CA TYR A 191 18.63 6.53 -7.27
C TYR A 191 19.87 6.01 -6.52
N ASN A 192 20.66 5.10 -7.10
CA ASN A 192 21.83 4.46 -6.50
C ASN A 192 21.53 3.76 -5.16
N LEU A 193 20.34 3.16 -5.03
CA LEU A 193 19.95 2.41 -3.84
C LEU A 193 20.45 0.95 -3.87
N PRO A 194 20.63 0.30 -2.71
CA PRO A 194 21.07 -1.09 -2.63
C PRO A 194 20.17 -2.05 -3.41
N ARG A 195 20.74 -3.11 -3.97
CA ARG A 195 19.96 -4.15 -4.65
C ARG A 195 19.48 -5.20 -3.64
N TYR A 196 18.19 -5.48 -3.67
CA TYR A 196 17.55 -6.58 -2.93
C TYR A 196 16.93 -7.57 -3.91
N LYS A 197 16.57 -8.74 -3.38
CA LYS A 197 15.84 -9.74 -4.16
C LYS A 197 14.39 -9.27 -4.33
N ALA A 198 13.87 -9.42 -5.53
CA ALA A 198 12.47 -9.09 -5.84
C ALA A 198 11.53 -10.21 -5.40
N HIS A 199 10.23 -9.90 -5.36
CA HIS A 199 9.14 -10.85 -5.13
C HIS A 199 9.09 -11.40 -3.71
N ASN A 200 9.37 -10.50 -2.76
CA ASN A 200 9.11 -10.72 -1.37
C ASN A 200 8.47 -9.45 -0.83
N ALA A 201 7.18 -9.49 -0.52
CA ALA A 201 6.43 -8.30 -0.14
C ALA A 201 7.10 -7.45 0.95
N MET A 202 7.76 -8.05 1.94
CA MET A 202 8.44 -7.25 2.97
C MET A 202 9.68 -6.53 2.42
N GLN A 203 10.49 -7.21 1.61
CA GLN A 203 11.64 -6.59 0.94
C GLN A 203 11.19 -5.54 -0.09
N ASP A 204 10.08 -5.77 -0.78
CA ASP A 204 9.51 -4.82 -1.74
C ASP A 204 8.90 -3.59 -1.05
N ALA A 205 8.30 -3.76 0.12
CA ALA A 205 7.87 -2.65 0.97
C ALA A 205 9.06 -1.82 1.50
N ILE A 206 10.13 -2.45 2.00
CA ILE A 206 11.37 -1.75 2.38
C ILE A 206 11.97 -1.04 1.17
N SER A 207 12.02 -1.71 0.03
CA SER A 207 12.54 -1.18 -1.22
C SER A 207 11.79 0.07 -1.68
N THR A 208 10.47 0.05 -1.53
CA THR A 208 9.56 1.17 -1.82
C THR A 208 9.76 2.30 -0.82
N ALA A 209 9.99 2.00 0.46
CA ALA A 209 10.22 2.98 1.50
C ALA A 209 11.51 3.79 1.24
N GLU A 210 12.60 3.10 0.94
CA GLU A 210 13.88 3.74 0.60
C GLU A 210 13.77 4.58 -0.69
N LEU A 211 13.06 4.07 -1.71
CA LEU A 211 12.81 4.82 -2.93
C LEU A 211 12.04 6.11 -2.62
N PHE A 212 11.00 6.04 -1.80
CA PHE A 212 10.23 7.22 -1.40
C PHE A 212 11.11 8.26 -0.69
N LEU A 213 11.92 7.83 0.28
CA LEU A 213 12.84 8.72 0.99
C LEU A 213 13.85 9.38 0.03
N ALA A 214 14.40 8.62 -0.91
CA ALA A 214 15.29 9.14 -1.94
C ALA A 214 14.60 10.15 -2.87
N GLN A 215 13.36 9.86 -3.29
CA GLN A 215 12.55 10.77 -4.11
C GLN A 215 12.31 12.10 -3.39
N VAL A 216 11.90 12.06 -2.12
CA VAL A 216 11.69 13.26 -1.30
C VAL A 216 12.99 14.04 -1.14
N SER A 217 14.10 13.37 -0.83
CA SER A 217 15.41 14.03 -0.71
C SER A 217 15.83 14.75 -2.00
N HIS A 218 15.43 14.25 -3.17
CA HIS A 218 15.70 14.90 -4.46
C HIS A 218 14.74 16.05 -4.79
N MET A 219 13.57 16.12 -4.14
CA MET A 219 12.62 17.22 -4.33
C MET A 219 13.04 18.47 -3.55
N GLY A 220 13.74 18.31 -2.42
CA GLY A 220 14.23 19.41 -1.59
C GLY A 220 14.03 19.13 -0.11
N ASP A 221 13.78 20.18 0.65
CA ASP A 221 13.57 20.09 2.09
C ASP A 221 12.19 19.48 2.42
N ALA A 222 12.19 18.30 3.05
CA ALA A 222 10.98 17.63 3.53
C ALA A 222 10.14 18.50 4.48
N ASN A 223 10.74 19.52 5.10
CA ASN A 223 10.03 20.49 5.94
C ASN A 223 9.15 21.47 5.17
N THR A 224 9.28 21.52 3.84
CA THR A 224 8.52 22.44 2.98
C THR A 224 7.49 21.73 2.11
N ILE A 225 7.53 20.39 2.04
CA ILE A 225 6.69 19.60 1.16
C ILE A 225 5.37 19.26 1.86
N GLU A 226 4.25 19.67 1.28
CA GLU A 226 2.93 19.25 1.73
C GLU A 226 2.56 17.92 1.08
N LEU A 227 1.75 17.10 1.76
CA LEU A 227 1.29 15.82 1.21
C LEU A 227 0.59 15.97 -0.15
N LYS A 228 -0.13 17.08 -0.38
CA LYS A 228 -0.84 17.37 -1.64
C LYS A 228 0.10 17.41 -2.85
N ASP A 229 1.38 17.72 -2.64
CA ASP A 229 2.36 17.87 -3.71
C ASP A 229 2.80 16.49 -4.25
N LEU A 230 2.58 15.42 -3.46
CA LEU A 230 2.98 14.05 -3.77
C LEU A 230 1.84 13.16 -4.30
N ILE A 231 0.58 13.58 -4.16
CA ILE A 231 -0.62 12.75 -4.47
C ILE A 231 -1.44 13.27 -5.63
#